data_AF-A0A8B6X1G2-F1
#
_entry.id   AF-A0A8B6X1G2-F1
#
_cell.length_a   1.000
_cell.length_b   1.000
_cell.length_c   1.000
_cell.angle_alpha   90.00
_cell.angle_beta   90.00
_cell.angle_gamma   90.00
#
_symmetry.space_group_name_H-M   'P 1'
#
loop_
_entity.id
_entity.type
_entity.pdbx_description
1 polymer ?
#
loop_
_entity_poly.entity_id
_entity_poly.type
_entity_poly.pdbx_seq_one_letter_code
_entity_poly.pdbx_strand_id
1 'polypeptide(L)'
;MPALEKKSAFIPVASAKPTGLADLGIPGEPVVKKGKLAEFTQPQDGGKVGRMFQNIRAVLASTTEGGQPSGKLVVLFEIFGDDNVPTGVNRGVDVALYAGDTLLAEYKHGAVFLPYACAWYENKIFFDIPLDVFEKADKLEFIALADEVRAF
;
A
#
# COMPACT_ATOMS: atom_id res chain seq x y z
N MET A 1 12.99 23.91 2.40
CA MET A 1 12.18 23.47 1.25
C MET A 1 10.99 22.74 1.82
N PRO A 2 9.77 22.92 1.27
CA PRO A 2 8.62 22.22 1.79
C PRO A 2 8.81 20.70 1.71
N ALA A 3 8.30 19.99 2.69
CA ALA A 3 8.54 18.56 2.85
C ALA A 3 7.26 17.83 3.26
N LEU A 4 7.03 16.68 2.64
CA LEU A 4 6.01 15.75 3.08
C LEU A 4 6.53 15.01 4.31
N GLU A 5 5.72 14.90 5.35
CA GLU A 5 6.09 14.16 6.56
C GLU A 5 5.76 12.68 6.38
N LYS A 6 6.59 11.80 6.94
CA LYS A 6 6.27 10.37 7.00
C LYS A 6 5.00 10.20 7.82
N LYS A 7 4.03 9.45 7.29
CA LYS A 7 2.81 9.10 8.01
C LYS A 7 2.37 7.69 7.66
N SER A 8 1.74 7.01 8.60
CA SER A 8 1.17 5.69 8.37
C SER A 8 -0.23 5.53 8.92
N ALA A 9 -0.92 4.50 8.45
CA ALA A 9 -2.21 4.05 8.95
C ALA A 9 -2.29 2.53 8.95
N PHE A 10 -2.93 1.97 9.98
CA PHE A 10 -3.22 0.55 10.04
C PHE A 10 -4.55 0.22 9.35
N ILE A 11 -4.54 -0.86 8.58
CA ILE A 11 -5.66 -1.40 7.82
C ILE A 11 -5.87 -2.83 8.32
N PRO A 12 -6.92 -3.09 9.12
CA PRO A 12 -7.27 -4.45 9.51
C PRO A 12 -7.55 -5.32 8.28
N VAL A 13 -7.02 -6.54 8.28
CA VAL A 13 -7.28 -7.53 7.23
C VAL A 13 -7.96 -8.75 7.83
N ALA A 14 -8.99 -9.25 7.17
CA ALA A 14 -9.75 -10.41 7.63
C ALA A 14 -10.03 -11.38 6.50
N SER A 15 -10.28 -12.65 6.84
CA SER A 15 -10.65 -13.69 5.88
C SER A 15 -11.84 -13.25 5.03
N ALA A 16 -11.73 -13.44 3.72
CA ALA A 16 -12.74 -12.98 2.78
C ALA A 16 -12.98 -14.01 1.66
N LYS A 17 -14.06 -13.83 0.90
CA LYS A 17 -14.33 -14.64 -0.28
C LYS A 17 -13.30 -14.33 -1.40
N PRO A 18 -12.83 -15.35 -2.15
CA PRO A 18 -11.86 -15.18 -3.22
C PRO A 18 -12.49 -14.65 -4.53
N THR A 19 -13.24 -13.55 -4.43
CA THR A 19 -13.87 -12.87 -5.58
C THR A 19 -13.04 -11.69 -6.05
N GLY A 20 -13.12 -11.37 -7.35
CA GLY A 20 -12.44 -10.22 -7.96
C GLY A 20 -10.91 -10.31 -7.97
N LEU A 21 -10.37 -11.54 -8.05
CA LEU A 21 -8.92 -11.79 -8.01
C LEU A 21 -8.30 -11.96 -9.40
N ALA A 22 -9.13 -12.16 -10.44
CA ALA A 22 -8.65 -12.36 -11.81
C ALA A 22 -7.82 -11.17 -12.30
N ASP A 23 -8.28 -9.94 -12.03
CA ASP A 23 -7.56 -8.71 -12.39
C ASP A 23 -6.28 -8.51 -11.55
N LEU A 24 -6.11 -9.29 -10.47
CA LEU A 24 -4.90 -9.31 -9.64
C LEU A 24 -3.89 -10.36 -10.10
N GLY A 25 -4.24 -11.21 -11.08
CA GLY A 25 -3.37 -12.27 -11.57
C GLY A 25 -3.15 -13.41 -10.56
N ILE A 26 -4.01 -13.54 -9.54
CA ILE A 26 -3.91 -14.61 -8.54
C ILE A 26 -4.60 -15.87 -9.10
N PRO A 27 -3.86 -16.98 -9.32
CA PRO A 27 -4.41 -18.19 -9.91
C PRO A 27 -5.11 -19.10 -8.89
N GLY A 28 -5.86 -20.07 -9.41
CA GLY A 28 -6.37 -21.23 -8.67
C GLY A 28 -7.52 -20.90 -7.71
N GLU A 29 -7.54 -21.62 -6.58
CA GLU A 29 -8.51 -21.44 -5.49
C GLU A 29 -7.81 -20.86 -4.25
N PRO A 30 -7.51 -19.55 -4.23
CA PRO A 30 -6.73 -18.95 -3.18
C PRO A 30 -7.55 -18.81 -1.88
N VAL A 31 -6.86 -18.89 -0.75
CA VAL A 31 -7.34 -18.37 0.53
C VAL A 31 -6.94 -16.90 0.62
N VAL A 32 -7.88 -16.01 0.96
CA VAL A 32 -7.61 -14.56 0.96
C VAL A 32 -7.99 -13.86 2.26
N LYS A 33 -7.19 -12.86 2.62
CA LYS A 33 -7.53 -11.84 3.61
C LYS A 33 -7.61 -10.48 2.92
N LYS A 34 -8.61 -9.68 3.25
CA LYS A 34 -8.84 -8.36 2.64
C LYS A 34 -9.02 -7.29 3.70
N GLY A 35 -8.51 -6.09 3.42
CA GLY A 35 -8.67 -4.89 4.24
C GLY A 35 -8.86 -3.66 3.35
N LYS A 36 -9.47 -2.61 3.89
CA LYS A 36 -9.68 -1.36 3.16
C LYS A 36 -9.57 -0.13 4.06
N LEU A 37 -9.09 0.96 3.48
CA LEU A 37 -9.10 2.30 4.07
C LEU A 37 -9.59 3.27 3.00
N ALA A 38 -10.65 4.02 3.33
CA ALA A 38 -11.34 4.88 2.36
C ALA A 38 -10.47 6.07 1.95
N GLU A 39 -9.90 6.77 2.93
CA GLU A 39 -9.10 7.98 2.74
C GLU A 39 -7.91 7.99 3.69
N PHE A 40 -6.80 8.59 3.24
CA PHE A 40 -5.61 8.80 4.03
C PHE A 40 -4.87 10.04 3.51
N THR A 41 -4.58 11.00 4.39
CA THR A 41 -3.88 12.24 4.03
C THR A 41 -2.50 12.28 4.66
N GLN A 42 -1.49 12.54 3.84
CA GLN A 42 -0.12 12.79 4.28
C GLN A 42 0.07 14.31 4.48
N PRO A 43 0.52 14.76 5.66
CA PRO A 43 0.76 16.17 5.89
C PRO A 43 2.05 16.64 5.21
N GLN A 44 2.06 17.94 4.89
CA GLN A 44 3.23 18.71 4.52
C GLN A 44 3.67 19.55 5.73
N ASP A 45 4.95 19.91 5.77
CA ASP A 45 5.52 20.80 6.77
C ASP A 45 4.66 22.07 6.94
N GLY A 46 4.38 22.41 8.20
CA GLY A 46 3.46 23.50 8.54
C GLY A 46 1.97 23.11 8.59
N GLY A 47 1.64 21.81 8.58
CA GLY A 47 0.31 21.28 8.89
C GLY A 47 -0.70 21.34 7.74
N LYS A 48 -0.24 21.67 6.53
CA LYS A 48 -1.06 21.62 5.31
C LYS A 48 -1.23 20.17 4.84
N VAL A 49 -2.26 19.92 4.04
CA VAL A 49 -2.40 18.64 3.34
C VAL A 49 -1.35 18.58 2.24
N GLY A 50 -0.55 17.52 2.25
CA GLY A 50 0.53 17.29 1.30
C GLY A 50 0.13 16.33 0.18
N ARG A 51 -0.27 15.09 0.52
CA ARG A 51 -0.79 14.13 -0.46
C ARG A 51 -2.09 13.52 0.03
N MET A 52 -3.00 13.27 -0.90
CA MET A 52 -4.25 12.57 -0.65
C MET A 52 -4.23 11.19 -1.28
N PHE A 53 -4.61 10.19 -0.48
CA PHE A 53 -4.77 8.81 -0.91
C PHE A 53 -6.21 8.40 -0.66
N GLN A 54 -6.75 7.61 -1.58
CA GLN A 54 -8.10 7.03 -1.42
C GLN A 54 -8.17 5.60 -1.93
N ASN A 55 -9.27 4.92 -1.61
CA ASN A 55 -9.57 3.57 -2.09
C ASN A 55 -8.44 2.57 -1.82
N ILE A 56 -7.76 2.70 -0.68
CA ILE A 56 -6.65 1.82 -0.30
C ILE A 56 -7.22 0.44 0.04
N ARG A 57 -6.75 -0.59 -0.65
CA ARG A 57 -7.19 -1.98 -0.52
C ARG A 57 -5.96 -2.87 -0.34
N ALA A 58 -5.93 -3.61 0.76
CA ALA A 58 -4.94 -4.66 0.99
C ALA A 58 -5.59 -6.02 0.67
N VAL A 59 -4.93 -6.82 -0.16
CA VAL A 59 -5.34 -8.17 -0.50
C VAL A 59 -4.16 -9.09 -0.28
N LEU A 60 -4.25 -9.93 0.75
CA LEU A 60 -3.32 -11.02 0.97
C LEU A 60 -3.94 -12.29 0.38
N ALA A 61 -3.13 -13.09 -0.30
CA ALA A 61 -3.56 -14.36 -0.87
C ALA A 61 -2.52 -15.44 -0.61
N SER A 62 -2.99 -16.63 -0.29
CA SER A 62 -2.22 -17.86 -0.30
C SER A 62 -2.80 -18.77 -1.38
N THR A 63 -1.96 -19.22 -2.31
CA THR A 63 -2.33 -20.10 -3.42
C THR A 63 -1.22 -21.09 -3.74
N THR A 64 -1.41 -21.90 -4.77
CA THR A 64 -0.39 -22.79 -5.31
C THR A 64 0.14 -22.24 -6.63
N GLU A 65 1.46 -22.06 -6.72
CA GLU A 65 2.17 -21.59 -7.90
C GLU A 65 3.24 -22.62 -8.28
N GLY A 66 3.20 -23.13 -9.51
CA GLY A 66 4.15 -24.17 -9.95
C GLY A 66 4.10 -25.45 -9.11
N GLY A 67 2.96 -25.76 -8.48
CA GLY A 67 2.80 -26.88 -7.57
C GLY A 67 3.31 -26.63 -6.14
N GLN A 68 3.79 -25.42 -5.84
CA GLN A 68 4.28 -25.05 -4.50
C GLN A 68 3.38 -24.02 -3.84
N PRO A 69 3.17 -24.10 -2.51
CA PRO A 69 2.49 -23.06 -1.74
C PRO A 69 3.18 -21.69 -1.88
N SER A 70 2.40 -20.64 -2.08
CA SER A 70 2.87 -19.28 -2.40
C SER A 70 1.99 -18.21 -1.76
N GLY A 71 2.60 -17.26 -1.05
CA GLY A 71 1.93 -16.13 -0.42
C GLY A 71 2.17 -14.84 -1.22
N LYS A 72 1.12 -14.05 -1.42
CA LYS A 72 1.16 -12.76 -2.12
C LYS A 72 0.48 -11.66 -1.30
N LEU A 73 1.05 -10.46 -1.33
CA LEU A 73 0.41 -9.23 -0.90
C LEU A 73 0.22 -8.32 -2.11
N VAL A 74 -0.99 -7.84 -2.31
CA VAL A 74 -1.34 -6.82 -3.30
C VAL A 74 -1.94 -5.63 -2.58
N VAL A 75 -1.41 -4.43 -2.81
CA VAL A 75 -1.99 -3.19 -2.31
C VAL A 75 -2.37 -2.32 -3.48
N LEU A 76 -3.65 -1.93 -3.52
CA LEU A 76 -4.21 -1.03 -4.51
C LEU A 76 -4.59 0.27 -3.83
N PHE A 77 -4.33 1.40 -4.46
CA PHE A 77 -4.74 2.70 -3.94
C PHE A 77 -4.77 3.71 -5.06
N GLU A 78 -5.48 4.81 -4.84
CA GLU A 78 -5.39 5.99 -5.67
C GLU A 78 -4.64 7.07 -4.91
N ILE A 79 -3.82 7.83 -5.63
CA ILE A 79 -3.09 8.98 -5.09
C ILE A 79 -3.37 10.20 -5.96
N PHE A 80 -3.67 11.33 -5.33
CA PHE A 80 -3.84 12.59 -6.03
C PHE A 80 -2.47 13.25 -6.19
N GLY A 81 -2.12 13.59 -7.42
CA GLY A 81 -0.99 14.44 -7.70
C GLY A 81 -1.36 15.86 -7.35
N ASP A 82 -1.33 16.26 -6.08
CA ASP A 82 -1.40 17.68 -5.74
C ASP A 82 -0.21 18.43 -6.36
N ASP A 83 -0.22 19.75 -6.20
CA ASP A 83 0.92 20.60 -6.50
C ASP A 83 2.22 20.12 -5.81
N ASN A 84 2.20 19.21 -4.84
CA ASN A 84 3.39 18.64 -4.17
C ASN A 84 4.28 17.71 -5.03
N VAL A 85 4.75 18.22 -6.18
CA VAL A 85 5.68 17.61 -7.12
C VAL A 85 7.04 17.44 -6.43
N PRO A 86 7.58 16.21 -6.38
CA PRO A 86 8.87 15.96 -5.77
C PRO A 86 10.02 16.70 -6.49
N THR A 87 11.07 17.01 -5.73
CA THR A 87 12.31 17.59 -6.27
C THR A 87 13.19 16.57 -6.99
N GLY A 88 13.00 15.29 -6.68
CA GLY A 88 13.65 14.15 -7.33
C GLY A 88 12.67 13.02 -7.66
N VAL A 89 13.15 11.77 -7.62
CA VAL A 89 12.27 10.60 -7.70
C VAL A 89 11.41 10.57 -6.43
N ASN A 90 10.09 10.51 -6.59
CA ASN A 90 9.18 10.47 -5.45
C ASN A 90 9.52 9.28 -4.54
N ARG A 91 9.53 9.49 -3.23
CA ARG A 91 9.82 8.43 -2.26
C ARG A 91 8.67 7.44 -2.12
N GLY A 92 7.45 7.88 -2.43
CA GLY A 92 6.26 7.04 -2.53
C GLY A 92 5.87 6.36 -1.22
N VAL A 93 5.68 5.03 -1.25
CA VAL A 93 5.08 4.27 -0.14
C VAL A 93 5.84 2.99 0.19
N ASP A 94 5.75 2.58 1.45
CA ASP A 94 6.12 1.26 1.94
C ASP A 94 4.92 0.60 2.64
N VAL A 95 5.02 -0.69 2.92
CA VAL A 95 4.00 -1.40 3.72
C VAL A 95 4.64 -2.34 4.73
N ALA A 96 3.90 -2.67 5.79
CA ALA A 96 4.31 -3.68 6.76
C ALA A 96 3.12 -4.54 7.19
N LEU A 97 3.36 -5.80 7.54
CA LEU A 97 2.35 -6.74 8.02
C LEU A 97 2.56 -7.04 9.50
N TYR A 98 1.47 -7.13 10.25
CA TYR A 98 1.48 -7.32 11.70
C TYR A 98 0.50 -8.41 12.14
N ALA A 99 0.78 -9.00 13.31
CA ALA A 99 -0.15 -9.80 14.10
C ALA A 99 -0.31 -9.13 15.47
N GLY A 100 -1.46 -8.56 15.77
CA GLY A 100 -1.64 -7.65 16.91
C GLY A 100 -0.61 -6.53 16.82
N ASP A 101 0.23 -6.36 17.84
CA ASP A 101 1.30 -5.34 17.84
C ASP A 101 2.67 -5.88 17.42
N THR A 102 2.74 -7.13 16.98
CA THR A 102 3.98 -7.76 16.52
C THR A 102 4.18 -7.51 15.03
N LEU A 103 5.26 -6.83 14.66
CA LEU A 103 5.71 -6.71 13.28
C LEU A 103 6.15 -8.08 12.75
N LEU A 104 5.55 -8.51 11.64
CA LEU A 104 5.90 -9.76 10.97
C LEU A 104 6.91 -9.54 9.84
N ALA A 105 6.69 -8.53 9.00
CA ALA A 105 7.54 -8.20 7.87
C ALA A 105 7.33 -6.77 7.37
N GLU A 106 8.38 -6.14 6.85
CA GLU A 106 8.33 -4.87 6.12
C GLU A 106 8.64 -5.09 4.64
N TYR A 107 7.96 -4.35 3.77
CA TYR A 107 8.13 -4.42 2.33
C TYR A 107 8.34 -3.03 1.76
N LYS A 108 9.48 -2.85 1.08
CA LYS A 108 9.87 -1.57 0.48
C LYS A 108 9.39 -1.53 -0.96
N HIS A 109 8.52 -0.57 -1.30
CA HIS A 109 8.15 -0.30 -2.69
C HIS A 109 8.87 0.94 -3.20
N GLY A 110 8.74 2.05 -2.47
CA GLY A 110 9.26 3.33 -2.88
C GLY A 110 8.33 4.02 -3.88
N ALA A 111 8.90 4.52 -4.98
CA ALA A 111 8.25 5.45 -5.90
C ALA A 111 6.91 4.94 -6.44
N VAL A 112 5.88 5.78 -6.35
CA VAL A 112 4.55 5.52 -6.89
C VAL A 112 4.37 6.13 -8.28
N PHE A 113 3.41 5.59 -9.04
CA PHE A 113 2.96 6.17 -10.30
C PHE A 113 2.16 7.44 -10.03
N LEU A 114 2.83 8.59 -10.27
CA LEU A 114 2.29 9.93 -10.08
C LEU A 114 2.94 10.90 -11.08
N PRO A 115 2.60 10.81 -12.38
CA PRO A 115 3.33 11.50 -13.44
C PRO A 115 3.01 13.00 -13.56
N TYR A 116 1.80 13.45 -13.20
CA TYR A 116 1.39 14.84 -13.31
C TYR A 116 0.63 15.32 -12.07
N ALA A 117 0.56 16.64 -11.92
CA ALA A 117 -0.25 17.29 -10.90
C ALA A 117 -1.73 17.41 -11.34
N CYS A 118 -2.59 17.75 -10.38
CA CYS A 118 -4.04 17.93 -10.45
C CYS A 118 -4.83 16.74 -11.00
N ALA A 119 -4.38 15.51 -10.77
CA ALA A 119 -5.06 14.30 -11.23
C ALA A 119 -4.93 13.11 -10.25
N TRP A 120 -5.92 12.22 -10.26
CA TRP A 120 -5.89 10.96 -9.52
C TRP A 120 -5.23 9.85 -10.35
N TYR A 121 -4.37 9.08 -9.71
CA TYR A 121 -3.68 7.94 -10.32
C TYR A 121 -3.87 6.67 -9.52
N GLU A 122 -4.32 5.62 -10.19
CA GLU A 122 -4.35 4.28 -9.64
C GLU A 122 -2.94 3.71 -9.55
N ASN A 123 -2.65 3.12 -8.39
CA ASN A 123 -1.40 2.44 -8.09
C ASN A 123 -1.71 1.02 -7.62
N LYS A 124 -0.84 0.10 -8.04
CA LYS A 124 -0.94 -1.33 -7.71
C LYS A 124 0.46 -1.86 -7.44
N ILE A 125 0.68 -2.32 -6.22
CA ILE A 125 1.97 -2.84 -5.76
C ILE A 125 1.83 -4.29 -5.32
N PHE A 126 2.89 -5.06 -5.51
CA PHE A 126 2.91 -6.51 -5.31
C PHE A 126 4.15 -6.94 -4.54
N PHE A 127 3.97 -7.91 -3.64
CA PHE A 127 5.06 -8.55 -2.91
C PHE A 127 4.80 -10.05 -2.76
N ASP A 128 5.87 -10.83 -2.84
CA ASP A 128 5.89 -12.18 -2.29
C ASP A 128 5.99 -12.11 -0.77
N ILE A 129 5.15 -12.88 -0.08
CA ILE A 129 5.16 -12.95 1.39
C ILE A 129 5.32 -14.40 1.85
N PRO A 130 6.06 -14.66 2.94
CA PRO A 130 6.09 -15.98 3.55
C PRO A 130 4.69 -16.43 3.96
N LEU A 131 4.42 -17.75 3.87
CA LEU A 131 3.10 -18.29 4.20
C LEU A 131 2.77 -18.15 5.68
N ASP A 132 3.76 -18.25 6.57
CA ASP A 132 3.54 -18.05 7.99
C ASP A 132 3.19 -16.59 8.32
N VAL A 133 3.72 -15.63 7.54
CA VAL A 133 3.31 -14.22 7.59
C VAL A 133 1.86 -14.07 7.12
N PHE A 134 1.49 -14.70 5.99
CA PHE A 134 0.10 -14.72 5.52
C PHE A 134 -0.87 -15.24 6.59
N GLU A 135 -0.54 -16.37 7.22
CA GLU A 135 -1.37 -17.03 8.23
C GLU A 135 -1.59 -16.14 9.46
N LYS A 136 -0.52 -15.51 9.94
CA LYS A 136 -0.55 -14.71 11.18
C LYS A 136 -1.07 -13.29 10.99
N ALA A 137 -0.89 -12.69 9.81
CA ALA A 137 -1.19 -11.27 9.61
C ALA A 137 -2.68 -10.94 9.85
N ASP A 138 -2.94 -9.91 10.65
CA ASP A 138 -4.26 -9.37 10.95
C ASP A 138 -4.41 -7.87 10.64
N LYS A 139 -3.31 -7.16 10.37
CA LYS A 139 -3.33 -5.79 9.86
C LYS A 139 -2.14 -5.50 8.94
N LEU A 140 -2.36 -4.58 8.00
CA LEU A 140 -1.34 -3.96 7.16
C LEU A 140 -1.13 -2.52 7.61
N GLU A 141 0.12 -2.10 7.79
CA GLU A 141 0.48 -0.70 7.90
C GLU A 141 0.79 -0.15 6.50
N PHE A 142 0.05 0.86 6.08
CA PHE A 142 0.34 1.63 4.87
C PHE A 142 1.19 2.84 5.25
N ILE A 143 2.36 3.02 4.65
CA ILE A 143 3.35 4.01 5.07
C ILE A 143 3.65 4.94 3.89
N ALA A 144 3.16 6.18 3.97
CA ALA A 144 3.60 7.23 3.05
C ALA A 144 4.95 7.78 3.53
N LEU A 145 5.95 7.71 2.67
CA LEU A 145 7.32 8.11 2.98
C LEU A 145 7.47 9.64 2.92
N ALA A 146 8.34 10.16 3.79
CA ALA A 146 8.73 11.56 3.74
C ALA A 146 9.40 11.87 2.39
N ASP A 147 9.17 13.07 1.87
CA ASP A 147 9.65 13.47 0.55
C ASP A 147 9.91 14.98 0.50
N GLU A 148 10.88 15.40 -0.32
CA GLU A 148 11.11 16.81 -0.58
C GLU A 148 10.30 17.24 -1.80
N VAL A 149 9.54 18.33 -1.68
CA VAL A 149 8.68 18.83 -2.75
C VAL A 149 9.04 20.25 -3.14
N ARG A 150 8.65 20.63 -4.35
CA ARG A 150 8.91 21.98 -4.87
C ARG A 150 8.17 23.02 -4.05
N ALA A 151 8.79 24.18 -3.88
CA ALA A 151 8.10 25.34 -3.35
C ALA A 151 7.13 25.89 -4.39
N PHE A 152 5.94 26.26 -3.93
CA PHE A 152 4.93 27.03 -4.68
C PHE A 152 5.13 28.52 -4.43
#